data_AF-A0A3D6BWK7-F1
#
_entry.id   AF-A0A3D6BWK7-F1
#
_cell.length_a   1.000
_cell.length_b   1.000
_cell.length_c   1.000
_cell.angle_alpha   90.00
_cell.angle_beta   90.00
_cell.angle_gamma   90.00
#
_symmetry.space_group_name_H-M   'P 1'
#
loop_
_entity.id
_entity.type
_entity.pdbx_description
1 polymer ?
#
loop_
_entity_poly.entity_id
_entity_poly.type
_entity_poly.pdbx_seq_one_letter_code
_entity_poly.pdbx_strand_id
1 'polypeptide(L)'
;DMEIVDGIRVAHTPVHTRGGLTVFIDTPKGTAAITGFCIIDENYDPPPEIKGMEMDLIPPGTHVDVYSAYDIMARVKAQADILIPLHEPRFASVDCIGG
;
A
#
# COMPACT_ATOMS: atom_id res chain seq x y z
N ASP A 1 11.37 9.36 -6.67
CA ASP A 1 10.07 9.22 -7.34
C ASP A 1 10.22 9.60 -8.79
N MET A 2 9.44 8.98 -9.68
CA MET A 2 9.57 9.15 -11.13
C MET A 2 8.24 8.89 -11.84
N GLU A 3 7.87 9.74 -12.78
CA GLU A 3 6.79 9.48 -13.72
C GLU A 3 7.31 8.53 -14.82
N ILE A 4 6.54 7.48 -15.11
CA ILE A 4 6.90 6.47 -16.12
C ILE A 4 6.25 6.83 -17.45
N VAL A 5 4.94 7.11 -17.39
CA VAL A 5 4.08 7.59 -18.47
C VAL A 5 2.98 8.46 -17.85
N ASP A 6 2.29 9.24 -18.66
CA ASP A 6 1.19 10.11 -18.20
C ASP A 6 0.19 9.33 -17.32
N GLY A 7 -0.07 9.85 -16.12
CA GLY A 7 -0.96 9.24 -15.13
C GLY A 7 -0.39 8.01 -14.40
N ILE A 8 0.86 7.59 -14.64
CA ILE A 8 1.51 6.47 -13.93
C ILE A 8 2.88 6.89 -13.41
N ARG A 9 3.02 6.91 -12.08
CA ARG A 9 4.27 7.25 -11.40
C ARG A 9 4.66 6.18 -10.37
N VAL A 10 5.95 6.13 -10.05
CA VAL A 10 6.49 5.28 -8.98
C VAL A 10 7.07 6.13 -7.85
N ALA A 11 6.85 5.70 -6.62
CA ALA A 11 7.51 6.24 -5.44
C ALA A 11 8.41 5.19 -4.79
N HIS A 12 9.56 5.61 -4.26
CA HIS A 12 10.45 4.71 -3.54
C HIS A 12 9.88 4.41 -2.14
N THR A 13 9.53 3.13 -1.91
CA THR A 13 8.85 2.64 -0.71
C THR A 13 9.54 1.36 -0.20
N PRO A 14 10.74 1.51 0.40
CA PRO A 14 11.56 0.37 0.83
C PRO A 14 11.03 -0.30 2.11
N VAL A 15 9.85 -0.91 2.02
CA VAL A 15 9.18 -1.60 3.14
C VAL A 15 9.70 -3.03 3.25
N HIS A 16 9.35 -3.90 2.29
CA HIS A 16 9.74 -5.32 2.30
C HIS A 16 11.18 -5.53 1.85
N THR A 17 11.66 -4.71 0.91
CA THR A 17 13.03 -4.75 0.39
C THR A 17 13.56 -3.34 0.18
N ARG A 18 14.89 -3.17 0.10
CA ARG A 18 15.53 -1.86 -0.14
C ARG A 18 15.14 -1.23 -1.49
N GLY A 19 14.71 -2.04 -2.45
CA GLY A 19 14.30 -1.60 -3.78
C GLY A 19 12.78 -1.49 -3.98
N GLY A 20 11.97 -1.62 -2.91
CA GLY A 20 10.52 -1.58 -3.01
C GLY A 20 10.00 -0.27 -3.63
N LEU A 21 9.01 -0.39 -4.52
CA LEU A 21 8.36 0.73 -5.19
C LEU A 21 6.85 0.60 -5.09
N THR A 22 6.16 1.71 -4.86
CA THR A 22 4.70 1.81 -4.99
C THR A 22 4.40 2.44 -6.34
N VAL A 23 3.47 1.84 -7.08
CA VAL A 23 2.98 2.38 -8.36
C VAL A 23 1.69 3.13 -8.08
N PHE A 24 1.65 4.41 -8.42
CA PHE A 24 0.44 5.23 -8.38
C PHE A 24 -0.09 5.40 -9.80
N ILE A 25 -1.40 5.23 -9.95
CA ILE A 25 -2.13 5.26 -11.22
C ILE A 25 -3.30 6.21 -11.06
N ASP A 26 -3.35 7.26 -11.88
CA ASP A 26 -4.49 8.15 -11.93
C ASP A 26 -5.63 7.47 -12.70
N THR A 27 -6.79 7.37 -12.05
CA THR A 27 -8.00 6.77 -12.62
C THR A 27 -9.16 7.75 -12.57
N PRO A 28 -10.23 7.54 -13.35
CA PRO A 28 -11.44 8.34 -13.23
C PRO A 28 -12.09 8.30 -11.84
N LYS A 29 -11.76 7.31 -11.00
CA LYS A 29 -12.27 7.13 -9.63
C LYS A 29 -11.30 7.67 -8.55
N GLY A 30 -10.21 8.33 -8.95
CA GLY A 30 -9.14 8.80 -8.05
C GLY A 30 -7.81 8.08 -8.29
N THR A 31 -6.83 8.36 -7.45
CA THR A 31 -5.49 7.76 -7.57
C THR A 31 -5.46 6.39 -6.89
N ALA A 32 -5.17 5.35 -7.66
CA ALA A 32 -4.94 4.00 -7.17
C ALA A 32 -3.47 3.76 -6.87
N ALA A 33 -3.16 3.06 -5.78
CA ALA A 33 -1.80 2.67 -5.41
C ALA A 33 -1.66 1.15 -5.34
N ILE A 34 -0.86 0.58 -6.24
CA ILE A 34 -0.32 -0.78 -6.09
C ILE A 34 0.85 -0.67 -5.11
N THR A 35 0.60 -1.13 -3.89
CA THR A 35 1.43 -0.86 -2.70
C THR A 35 2.90 -1.24 -2.87
N GLY A 36 3.20 -2.39 -3.49
CA GLY A 36 4.59 -2.80 -3.72
C GLY A 36 5.26 -3.51 -2.54
N PHE A 37 4.51 -3.82 -1.48
CA PHE A 37 5.00 -4.56 -0.32
C PHE A 37 3.97 -5.56 0.22
N CYS A 38 4.44 -6.53 0.99
CA CYS A 38 3.73 -7.75 1.35
C CYS A 38 2.68 -7.53 2.46
N ILE A 39 1.52 -6.97 2.11
CA ILE A 39 0.42 -6.66 3.03
C ILE A 39 -0.95 -7.07 2.47
N ILE A 40 -1.95 -7.09 3.35
CA ILE A 40 -3.38 -7.27 3.09
C ILE A 40 -4.17 -6.04 3.57
N ASP A 41 -5.49 -6.02 3.36
CA ASP A 41 -6.34 -4.89 3.78
C ASP A 41 -6.27 -4.62 5.30
N GLU A 42 -6.21 -5.67 6.13
CA GLU A 42 -6.10 -5.55 7.60
C GLU A 42 -4.87 -4.74 8.05
N ASN A 43 -3.80 -4.70 7.25
CA ASN A 43 -2.63 -3.87 7.57
C ASN A 43 -2.93 -2.36 7.50
N TYR A 44 -3.89 -1.95 6.66
CA TYR A 44 -4.36 -0.57 6.53
C TYR A 44 -5.63 -0.27 7.30
N ASP A 45 -6.41 -1.31 7.61
CA ASP A 45 -7.60 -1.25 8.44
C ASP A 45 -7.51 -2.29 9.58
N PRO A 46 -6.67 -2.03 10.61
CA PRO A 46 -6.47 -2.98 11.69
C PRO A 46 -7.75 -3.28 12.47
N PRO A 47 -7.84 -4.44 13.13
CA PRO A 47 -8.98 -4.76 13.97
C PRO A 47 -9.05 -3.82 15.19
N PRO A 48 -10.23 -3.65 15.81
CA PRO A 48 -10.45 -2.68 16.88
C PRO A 48 -9.48 -2.79 18.07
N GLU A 49 -9.04 -4.00 18.39
CA GLU A 49 -8.10 -4.27 19.47
C GLU A 49 -6.73 -3.61 19.22
N ILE A 50 -6.28 -3.60 17.96
CA ILE A 50 -5.02 -2.97 17.55
C ILE A 50 -5.19 -1.45 17.47
N LYS A 51 -6.31 -0.97 16.93
CA LYS A 51 -6.65 0.46 16.95
C LYS A 51 -6.75 1.02 18.37
N GLY A 52 -7.26 0.24 19.31
CA GLY A 52 -7.32 0.59 20.74
C GLY A 52 -5.95 0.74 21.39
N MET A 53 -4.89 0.24 20.75
CA MET A 53 -3.49 0.46 21.13
C MET A 53 -2.85 1.66 20.39
N GLU A 54 -3.68 2.51 19.76
CA GLU A 54 -3.25 3.68 18.96
C GLU A 54 -2.38 3.32 17.74
N MET A 55 -2.57 2.11 17.21
CA MET A 55 -1.91 1.65 16.00
C MET A 55 -2.88 1.70 14.81
N ASP A 56 -2.76 2.75 13.99
CA ASP A 56 -3.61 2.94 12.79
C ASP A 56 -3.22 2.02 11.63
N LEU A 57 -2.03 1.42 11.68
CA LEU A 57 -1.45 0.56 10.66
C LEU A 57 -0.70 -0.61 11.32
N ILE A 58 -0.65 -1.74 10.63
CA ILE A 58 0.19 -2.88 11.01
C ILE A 58 1.28 -3.05 9.94
N PRO A 59 2.55 -2.72 10.22
CA PRO A 59 3.65 -3.00 9.31
C PRO A 59 3.76 -4.50 8.99
N PRO A 60 4.21 -4.87 7.78
CA PRO A 60 4.43 -6.28 7.46
C PRO A 60 5.56 -6.86 8.31
N GLY A 61 5.42 -8.10 8.77
CA GLY A 61 6.47 -8.78 9.55
C GLY A 61 7.77 -9.02 8.74
N THR A 62 7.71 -8.89 7.42
CA THR A 62 8.85 -9.03 6.50
C THR A 62 9.43 -7.67 6.11
N HIS A 63 9.58 -6.74 7.05
CA HIS A 63 10.11 -5.40 6.78
C HIS A 63 11.65 -5.37 6.78
N VAL A 64 12.23 -4.37 6.10
CA VAL A 64 13.65 -3.99 6.28
C VAL A 64 13.83 -3.24 7.61
N ASP A 65 12.97 -2.27 7.88
CA ASP A 65 12.93 -1.47 9.10
C ASP A 65 11.48 -1.15 9.45
N VAL A 66 11.06 -1.44 10.69
CA VAL A 66 9.64 -1.38 11.08
C VAL A 66 9.12 0.05 11.22
N TYR A 67 9.96 0.98 11.69
CA TYR A 67 9.59 2.38 11.84
C TYR A 67 9.40 3.04 10.48
N SER A 68 10.37 2.85 9.58
CA SER A 68 10.28 3.33 8.20
C SER A 68 9.11 2.68 7.47
N ALA A 69 8.85 1.38 7.70
CA ALA A 69 7.71 0.69 7.11
C ALA A 69 6.37 1.36 7.49
N TYR A 70 6.18 1.67 8.78
CA TYR A 70 4.99 2.36 9.26
C TYR A 70 4.82 3.74 8.60
N ASP A 71 5.87 4.56 8.61
CA ASP A 71 5.83 5.91 8.03
C ASP A 71 5.56 5.89 6.53
N ILE A 72 6.18 4.94 5.82
CA ILE A 72 5.97 4.76 4.38
C ILE A 72 4.53 4.32 4.10
N MET A 73 3.98 3.38 4.87
CA MET A 73 2.59 2.95 4.73
C MET A 73 1.62 4.09 4.97
N ALA A 74 1.84 4.90 6.03
CA ALA A 74 1.03 6.07 6.31
C ALA A 74 1.06 7.09 5.17
N ARG A 75 2.26 7.34 4.61
CA ARG A 75 2.43 8.21 3.45
C ARG A 75 1.70 7.67 2.21
N VAL A 76 1.78 6.37 1.94
CA VAL A 76 1.07 5.75 0.79
C VAL A 76 -0.44 5.85 0.98
N LYS A 77 -0.97 5.55 2.18
CA LYS A 77 -2.40 5.69 2.50
C LYS A 77 -2.89 7.13 2.33
N ALA A 78 -2.08 8.13 2.67
CA ALA A 78 -2.44 9.54 2.50
C ALA A 78 -2.40 10.02 1.03
N GLN A 79 -1.74 9.28 0.13
CA GLN A 79 -1.55 9.66 -1.27
C GLN A 79 -2.47 8.93 -2.26
N ALA A 80 -3.30 8.00 -1.77
CA ALA A 80 -4.13 7.14 -2.62
C ALA A 80 -5.57 7.13 -2.15
N ASP A 81 -6.49 7.26 -3.10
CA ASP A 81 -7.93 7.07 -2.87
C ASP A 81 -8.27 5.56 -2.86
N ILE A 82 -7.50 4.76 -3.61
CA ILE A 82 -7.70 3.32 -3.77
C ILE A 82 -6.40 2.60 -3.44
N LEU A 83 -6.39 1.79 -2.39
CA LEU A 83 -5.25 0.96 -2.03
C LEU A 83 -5.42 -0.45 -2.62
N ILE A 84 -4.35 -0.96 -3.23
CA ILE A 84 -4.26 -2.33 -3.75
C ILE A 84 -3.12 -3.05 -3.02
N PRO A 85 -3.39 -3.70 -1.87
CA PRO A 85 -2.42 -4.54 -1.18
C PRO A 85 -2.09 -5.78 -1.99
N LEU A 86 -0.81 -6.13 -2.11
CA LEU A 86 -0.34 -7.19 -3.02
C LEU A 86 -0.80 -8.60 -2.64
N HIS A 87 -1.10 -8.85 -1.36
CA HIS A 87 -1.48 -10.17 -0.88
C HIS A 87 -2.93 -10.25 -0.44
N GLU A 88 -3.74 -9.23 -0.74
CA GLU A 88 -5.13 -9.23 -0.34
C GLU A 88 -5.91 -10.37 -1.02
N PRO A 89 -6.42 -11.36 -0.26
CA PRO A 89 -7.01 -12.57 -0.83
C PRO A 89 -8.21 -12.31 -1.74
N ARG A 90 -8.99 -11.24 -1.51
CA ARG A 90 -10.16 -10.93 -2.36
C ARG A 90 -9.79 -10.64 -3.82
N PHE A 91 -8.53 -10.31 -4.11
CA PHE A 91 -8.05 -10.12 -5.47
C PHE A 91 -7.59 -11.41 -6.16
N ALA A 92 -7.41 -12.51 -5.44
CA ALA A 92 -6.87 -13.74 -6.00
C ALA A 92 -7.79 -14.43 -7.02
N SER A 93 -9.09 -14.13 -6.97
CA SER A 93 -10.12 -14.79 -7.79
C SER A 93 -10.86 -13.84 -8.74
N VAL A 94 -10.30 -12.66 -9.03
CA VAL A 94 -10.93 -11.69 -9.92
C VAL A 94 -10.06 -11.42 -11.14
N ASP A 95 -10.70 -11.27 -12.30
CA ASP A 95 -10.01 -10.94 -13.55
C ASP A 95 -9.67 -9.44 -13.63
N CYS A 96 -10.46 -8.59 -12.96
CA CYS A 96 -10.31 -7.14 -12.99
C CYS A 96 -10.72 -6.51 -11.65
N ILE A 97 -9.90 -5.58 -11.14
CA ILE A 97 -10.18 -4.82 -9.92
C ILE A 97 -11.00 -3.58 -10.29
N GLY A 98 -12.18 -3.42 -9.70
CA GLY A 98 -13.03 -2.23 -9.86
C GLY A 98 -13.86 -2.19 -11.15
N GLY A 99 -13.91 -3.31 -11.89
CA GLY A 99 -14.85 -3.58 -12.98
C GLY A 99 -16.28 -3.85 -12.51
#